data_AF-W4G6B0-F1
#
_entry.id   AF-W4G6B0-F1
#
_cell.length_a   1.000
_cell.length_b   1.000
_cell.length_c   1.000
_cell.angle_alpha   90.00
_cell.angle_beta   90.00
_cell.angle_gamma   90.00
#
_symmetry.space_group_name_H-M   'P 1'
#
loop_
_entity.id
_entity.type
_entity.pdbx_description
1 polymer ?
#
loop_
_entity_poly.entity_id
_entity_poly.type
_entity_poly.pdbx_seq_one_letter_code
_entity_poly.pdbx_strand_id
1 'polypeptide(L)'
;MLAVVLRSRALLQSSMSRRQLPRAAFTTYSGGHASEGQGGFYGSLKSRSEGTAKFTPGYRAEEADIRHLQTLMQQANSASFAQVVADESTQQLIDRLYFKGSPVWGLSLKEREFVSTLRMTPLP
;
A
#
# COMPACT_ATOMS: atom_id res chain seq x y z
N MET A 1 49.24 -12.91 -66.75
CA MET A 1 47.96 -12.76 -66.04
C MET A 1 48.17 -11.82 -64.86
N LEU A 2 47.46 -10.69 -64.88
CA LEU A 2 47.50 -9.62 -63.88
C LEU A 2 46.88 -10.06 -62.54
N ALA A 3 47.42 -9.55 -61.43
CA ALA A 3 46.61 -9.01 -60.33
C ALA A 3 47.46 -8.08 -59.45
N VAL A 4 47.28 -6.77 -59.62
CA VAL A 4 47.67 -5.69 -58.69
C VAL A 4 46.40 -5.33 -57.91
N VAL A 5 46.45 -5.33 -56.57
CA VAL A 5 45.45 -4.65 -55.71
C VAL A 5 46.18 -4.15 -54.45
N LEU A 6 46.78 -2.96 -54.52
CA LEU A 6 46.32 -1.69 -53.94
C LEU A 6 45.91 -1.72 -52.46
N ARG A 7 46.76 -1.11 -51.63
CA ARG A 7 46.51 -0.73 -50.23
C ARG A 7 45.60 0.50 -50.19
N SER A 8 44.51 0.43 -49.43
CA SER A 8 43.63 1.57 -49.20
C SER A 8 43.66 2.00 -47.74
N ARG A 9 44.33 3.14 -47.48
CA ARG A 9 44.16 3.97 -46.29
C ARG A 9 42.84 4.74 -46.42
N ALA A 10 41.90 4.54 -45.51
CA ALA A 10 40.73 5.40 -45.40
C ALA A 10 40.84 6.25 -44.11
N LEU A 11 40.88 7.55 -44.32
CA LEU A 11 40.98 8.61 -43.33
C LEU A 11 39.66 8.79 -42.58
N LEU A 12 39.75 9.06 -41.27
CA LEU A 12 38.68 9.60 -40.46
C LEU A 12 38.16 10.90 -41.06
N GLN A 13 36.85 11.00 -41.28
CA GLN A 13 36.16 12.29 -41.40
C GLN A 13 34.92 12.27 -40.51
N SER A 14 35.05 12.92 -39.36
CA SER A 14 33.97 13.25 -38.45
C SER A 14 33.20 14.45 -39.01
N SER A 15 32.00 14.22 -39.55
CA SER A 15 31.06 15.29 -39.85
C SER A 15 30.16 15.52 -38.63
N MET A 16 30.51 16.52 -37.82
CA MET A 16 29.62 17.05 -36.78
C MET A 16 28.45 17.78 -37.45
N SER A 17 27.33 17.09 -37.62
CA SER A 17 26.07 17.74 -37.98
C SER A 17 25.44 18.35 -36.72
N ARG A 18 25.75 19.63 -36.49
CA ARG A 18 25.14 20.48 -35.44
C ARG A 18 23.64 20.64 -35.74
N ARG A 19 22.78 19.80 -35.14
CA ARG A 19 21.33 19.99 -35.23
C ARG A 19 20.88 21.11 -34.30
N GLN A 20 20.32 22.14 -34.91
CA GLN A 20 19.60 23.21 -34.25
C GLN A 20 18.40 22.63 -33.48
N LEU A 21 18.23 23.06 -32.22
CA LEU A 21 17.04 22.78 -31.41
C LEU A 21 15.89 23.67 -31.88
N PRO A 22 14.72 23.15 -32.30
CA PRO A 22 13.53 23.97 -32.37
C PRO A 22 13.00 24.23 -30.96
N ARG A 23 12.82 25.52 -30.68
CA ARG A 23 12.25 26.09 -29.47
C ARG A 23 10.74 25.85 -29.47
N ALA A 24 10.27 25.24 -28.38
CA ALA A 24 8.89 25.21 -27.88
C ALA A 24 7.79 24.63 -28.80
N ALA A 25 7.37 23.42 -28.44
CA ALA A 25 5.96 23.04 -28.48
C ALA A 25 5.66 22.26 -27.19
N PHE A 26 5.16 22.97 -26.18
CA PHE A 26 4.40 22.37 -25.09
C PHE A 26 3.07 21.86 -25.65
N THR A 27 2.58 20.78 -25.04
CA THR A 27 1.31 20.07 -25.26
C THR A 27 1.28 19.07 -26.42
N THR A 28 1.42 17.77 -26.11
CA THR A 28 0.28 16.83 -26.06
C THR A 28 0.81 15.39 -25.99
N TYR A 29 0.35 14.68 -24.97
CA TYR A 29 0.44 13.26 -24.71
C TYR A 29 0.31 12.41 -26.00
N SER A 30 1.40 11.78 -26.42
CA SER A 30 1.41 10.75 -27.48
C SER A 30 2.03 9.50 -26.88
N GLY A 31 1.21 8.46 -26.74
CA GLY A 31 1.56 7.20 -26.12
C GLY A 31 2.85 6.64 -26.70
N GLY A 32 3.86 6.48 -25.84
CA GLY A 32 5.10 5.82 -26.19
C GLY A 32 4.79 4.44 -26.76
N HIS A 33 5.18 4.21 -28.00
CA HIS A 33 5.26 2.86 -28.55
C HIS A 33 6.24 2.08 -27.69
N ALA A 34 5.79 0.96 -27.13
CA ALA A 34 6.69 -0.02 -26.54
C ALA A 34 7.60 -0.54 -27.67
N SER A 35 8.89 -0.25 -27.57
CA SER A 35 9.91 -0.82 -28.45
C SER A 35 9.99 -2.33 -28.22
N GLU A 36 9.98 -3.11 -29.30
CA GLU A 36 10.24 -4.55 -29.28
C GLU A 36 11.56 -4.81 -28.52
N GLY A 37 11.44 -5.41 -27.34
CA GLY A 37 12.56 -5.71 -26.44
C GLY A 37 12.50 -5.03 -25.06
N GLN A 38 11.57 -4.12 -24.80
CA GLN A 38 11.47 -3.42 -23.52
C GLN A 38 10.13 -3.70 -22.82
N GLY A 39 9.93 -4.94 -22.37
CA GLY A 39 8.67 -5.34 -21.74
C GLY A 39 8.68 -6.73 -21.11
N GLY A 40 9.68 -7.03 -20.28
CA GLY A 40 9.75 -8.29 -19.54
C GLY A 40 10.16 -8.09 -18.09
N PHE A 41 9.43 -7.28 -17.32
CA PHE A 41 9.78 -7.11 -15.90
C PHE A 41 8.63 -6.84 -14.90
N TYR A 42 7.39 -6.62 -15.34
CA TYR A 42 6.30 -6.38 -14.38
C TYR A 42 5.20 -7.43 -14.51
N GLY A 43 5.27 -8.46 -13.66
CA GLY A 43 4.04 -9.00 -13.08
C GLY A 43 3.78 -10.52 -13.14
N SER A 44 4.65 -11.33 -13.75
CA SER A 44 4.43 -12.79 -13.77
C SER A 44 5.45 -13.52 -12.87
N LEU A 45 4.95 -14.43 -12.02
CA LEU A 45 5.68 -15.46 -11.26
C LEU A 45 6.19 -15.15 -9.84
N LYS A 46 5.66 -14.14 -9.17
CA LYS A 46 5.43 -14.28 -7.72
C LYS A 46 3.96 -14.09 -7.44
N SER A 47 3.18 -15.12 -7.79
CA SER A 47 1.97 -15.43 -7.04
C SER A 47 2.34 -15.26 -5.58
N ARG A 48 1.81 -14.21 -4.94
CA ARG A 48 1.97 -14.04 -3.50
C ARG A 48 1.47 -15.36 -2.93
N SER A 49 2.33 -16.11 -2.26
CA SER A 49 1.95 -17.35 -1.62
C SER A 49 1.00 -17.01 -0.47
N GLU A 50 -0.27 -16.76 -0.80
CA GLU A 50 -1.33 -16.57 0.19
C GLU A 50 -1.61 -17.87 0.96
N GLY A 51 -1.10 -19.01 0.47
CA GLY A 51 -1.19 -20.30 1.16
C GLY A 51 -0.36 -20.43 2.45
N THR A 52 0.54 -19.48 2.75
CA THR A 52 1.36 -19.49 3.98
C THR A 52 1.35 -18.17 4.75
N ALA A 53 0.45 -17.25 4.42
CA ALA A 53 0.18 -16.11 5.29
C ALA A 53 -0.58 -16.63 6.52
N LYS A 54 0.16 -17.07 7.55
CA LYS A 54 -0.44 -17.41 8.84
C LYS A 54 -1.18 -16.19 9.34
N PHE A 55 -2.50 -16.29 9.41
CA PHE A 55 -3.32 -15.30 10.07
C PHE A 55 -2.71 -15.04 11.45
N THR A 56 -2.24 -13.82 11.68
CA THR A 56 -1.72 -13.42 12.99
C THR A 56 -2.91 -12.88 13.76
N PRO A 57 -3.41 -13.60 14.79
CA PRO A 57 -4.52 -13.12 15.60
C PRO A 57 -4.17 -11.75 16.18
N GLY A 58 -5.14 -10.82 16.20
CA GLY A 58 -4.96 -9.46 16.72
C GLY A 58 -4.52 -8.40 15.71
N TYR A 59 -4.30 -8.74 14.42
CA TYR A 59 -4.09 -7.72 13.38
C TYR A 59 -5.38 -7.20 12.73
N ARG A 60 -6.43 -8.04 12.72
CA ARG A 60 -7.77 -7.69 12.20
C ARG A 60 -8.80 -7.87 13.30
N ALA A 61 -9.81 -7.02 13.30
CA ALA A 61 -11.01 -7.23 14.10
C ALA A 61 -11.76 -8.47 13.59
N GLU A 62 -12.14 -9.36 14.49
CA GLU A 62 -13.04 -10.45 14.17
C GLU A 62 -14.48 -9.95 14.10
N GLU A 63 -15.32 -10.58 13.28
CA GLU A 63 -16.71 -10.14 13.12
C GLU A 63 -17.49 -10.16 14.44
N ALA A 64 -17.25 -11.18 15.28
CA ALA A 64 -17.85 -11.28 16.61
C ALA A 64 -17.49 -10.08 17.50
N ASP A 65 -16.24 -9.63 17.44
CA ASP A 65 -15.74 -8.50 18.22
C ASP A 65 -16.32 -7.17 17.72
N ILE A 66 -16.46 -7.02 16.40
CA ILE A 66 -17.09 -5.85 15.79
C ILE A 66 -18.56 -5.76 16.23
N ARG A 67 -19.30 -6.87 16.18
CA ARG A 67 -20.69 -6.90 16.61
C ARG A 67 -20.83 -6.53 18.09
N HIS A 68 -19.96 -7.06 18.94
CA HIS A 68 -19.95 -6.74 20.36
C HIS A 68 -19.64 -5.25 20.61
N LEU A 69 -18.62 -4.71 19.91
CA LEU A 69 -18.28 -3.30 19.98
C LEU A 69 -19.46 -2.40 19.57
N GLN A 70 -20.18 -2.77 18.51
CA GLN A 70 -21.35 -2.00 18.05
C GLN A 70 -22.48 -1.98 19.08
N THR A 71 -22.73 -3.10 19.77
CA THR A 71 -23.68 -3.15 20.88
C THR A 71 -23.25 -2.22 22.02
N LEU A 72 -21.96 -2.21 22.36
CA LEU A 72 -21.42 -1.28 23.37
C LEU A 72 -21.57 0.19 22.96
N MET A 73 -21.31 0.51 21.69
CA MET A 73 -21.48 1.87 21.17
C MET A 73 -22.95 2.32 21.22
N GLN A 74 -23.91 1.42 21.00
CA GLN A 74 -25.34 1.72 21.15
C GLN A 74 -25.71 1.97 22.62
N GLN A 75 -25.05 1.27 23.54
CA GLN A 75 -25.25 1.43 24.99
C GLN A 75 -24.48 2.61 25.59
N ALA A 76 -23.65 3.31 24.81
CA ALA A 76 -22.83 4.43 25.28
C ALA A 76 -23.62 5.56 25.96
N ASN A 77 -24.90 5.73 25.59
CA ASN A 77 -25.77 6.75 26.17
C ASN A 77 -26.54 6.27 27.42
N SER A 78 -26.29 5.04 27.90
CA SER A 78 -26.96 4.48 29.08
C SER A 78 -26.24 4.88 30.37
N ALA A 79 -27.00 5.07 31.46
CA ALA A 79 -26.43 5.40 32.77
C ALA A 79 -25.51 4.29 33.34
N SER A 80 -25.70 3.05 32.88
CA SER A 80 -24.90 1.88 33.27
C SER A 80 -23.64 1.70 32.43
N PHE A 81 -23.39 2.53 31.42
CA PHE A 81 -22.27 2.36 30.49
C PHE A 81 -20.91 2.27 31.19
N ALA A 82 -20.68 3.09 32.21
CA ALA A 82 -19.44 3.07 32.97
C ALA A 82 -19.15 1.69 33.61
N GLN A 83 -20.18 1.04 34.12
CA GLN A 83 -20.06 -0.29 34.73
C GLN A 83 -19.79 -1.36 33.66
N VAL A 84 -20.45 -1.25 32.51
CA VAL A 84 -20.25 -2.19 31.38
C VAL A 84 -18.85 -2.06 30.80
N VAL A 85 -18.31 -0.84 30.69
CA VAL A 85 -16.92 -0.61 30.23
C VAL A 85 -15.91 -1.10 31.25
N ALA A 86 -16.18 -0.94 32.55
CA ALA A 86 -15.31 -1.42 33.62
C ALA A 86 -15.27 -2.95 33.74
N ASP A 87 -16.25 -3.64 33.17
CA ASP A 87 -16.32 -5.10 33.20
C ASP A 87 -15.10 -5.75 32.51
N GLU A 88 -14.61 -6.85 33.07
CA GLU A 88 -13.40 -7.51 32.59
C GLU A 88 -13.55 -8.00 31.15
N SER A 89 -14.75 -8.47 30.79
CA SER A 89 -15.04 -8.95 29.44
C SER A 89 -14.90 -7.86 28.38
N THR A 90 -15.32 -6.64 28.71
CA THR A 90 -15.22 -5.47 27.84
C THR A 90 -13.76 -5.00 27.72
N GLN A 91 -13.00 -5.03 28.81
CA GLN A 91 -11.58 -4.70 28.78
C GLN A 91 -10.79 -5.67 27.89
N GLN A 92 -11.08 -6.97 27.99
CA GLN A 92 -10.48 -7.99 27.11
C GLN A 92 -10.85 -7.79 25.63
N LEU A 93 -12.08 -7.35 25.35
CA LEU A 93 -12.48 -6.98 23.98
C LEU A 93 -11.65 -5.78 23.48
N ILE A 94 -11.52 -4.73 24.29
CA ILE A 94 -10.76 -3.53 23.94
C ILE A 94 -9.27 -3.88 23.72
N ASP A 95 -8.68 -4.71 24.57
CA ASP A 95 -7.29 -5.17 24.42
C ASP A 95 -7.07 -5.95 23.11
N ARG A 96 -8.05 -6.77 22.68
CA ARG A 96 -7.99 -7.46 21.39
C ARG A 96 -8.15 -6.51 20.21
N LEU A 97 -8.97 -5.48 20.35
CA LEU A 97 -9.23 -4.47 19.32
C LEU A 97 -8.19 -3.33 19.30
N TYR A 98 -7.29 -3.26 20.28
CA TYR A 98 -6.27 -2.23 20.41
C TYR A 98 -4.88 -2.86 20.58
N PHE A 99 -4.17 -3.02 19.48
CA PHE A 99 -2.90 -3.73 19.43
C PHE A 99 -1.74 -2.77 19.16
N LYS A 100 -0.66 -2.87 19.96
CA LYS A 100 0.58 -2.07 19.80
C LYS A 100 0.34 -0.56 19.68
N GLY A 101 -0.58 -0.01 20.47
CA GLY A 101 -0.85 1.44 20.48
C GLY A 101 -1.72 1.92 19.33
N SER A 102 -2.43 1.02 18.64
CA SER A 102 -3.34 1.39 17.55
C SER A 102 -4.55 0.46 17.49
N PRO A 103 -5.72 0.96 17.07
CA PRO A 103 -6.86 0.11 16.76
C PRO A 103 -6.54 -0.87 15.62
N VAL A 104 -7.04 -2.08 15.72
CA VAL A 104 -6.83 -3.13 14.71
C VAL A 104 -7.52 -2.80 13.38
N TRP A 105 -7.06 -3.45 12.31
CA TRP A 105 -7.63 -3.25 10.98
C TRP A 105 -9.04 -3.84 10.88
N GLY A 106 -9.88 -3.28 10.01
CA GLY A 106 -11.26 -3.74 9.79
C GLY A 106 -12.32 -2.97 10.59
N LEU A 107 -11.92 -2.11 11.52
CA LEU A 107 -12.83 -1.17 12.19
C LEU A 107 -13.10 0.06 11.30
N SER A 108 -14.32 0.57 11.34
CA SER A 108 -14.72 1.87 10.79
C SER A 108 -14.12 3.04 11.57
N LEU A 109 -14.17 4.25 11.01
CA LEU A 109 -13.60 5.44 11.66
C LEU A 109 -14.19 5.68 13.06
N LYS A 110 -15.53 5.61 13.18
CA LYS A 110 -16.24 5.81 14.44
C LYS A 110 -15.87 4.76 15.49
N GLU A 111 -15.76 3.50 15.08
CA GLU A 111 -15.37 2.40 15.97
C GLU A 111 -13.93 2.57 16.47
N ARG A 112 -13.00 3.01 15.61
CA ARG A 112 -11.60 3.27 16.00
C ARG A 112 -11.47 4.40 17.00
N GLU A 113 -12.19 5.50 16.77
CA GLU A 113 -12.22 6.64 17.69
C GLU A 113 -12.77 6.22 19.05
N PHE A 114 -13.85 5.43 19.05
CA PHE A 114 -14.46 4.92 20.27
C PHE A 114 -13.50 4.02 21.06
N VAL A 115 -12.89 3.01 20.42
CA VAL A 115 -11.92 2.11 21.07
C VAL A 115 -10.70 2.90 21.59
N SER A 116 -10.21 3.86 20.80
CA SER A 116 -9.09 4.72 21.23
C SER A 116 -9.46 5.55 22.45
N THR A 117 -10.67 6.11 22.47
CA THR A 117 -11.17 6.91 23.60
C THR A 117 -11.27 6.07 24.86
N LEU A 118 -11.85 4.86 24.78
CA LEU A 118 -11.96 3.96 25.92
C LEU A 118 -10.60 3.50 26.44
N ARG A 119 -9.61 3.32 25.56
CA ARG A 119 -8.27 2.91 25.97
C ARG A 119 -7.44 4.03 26.58
N MET A 120 -7.57 5.25 26.06
CA MET A 120 -6.77 6.40 26.51
C MET A 120 -7.38 7.13 27.70
N THR A 121 -8.70 7.03 27.88
CA THR A 121 -9.42 7.64 29.00
C THR A 121 -9.89 6.52 29.92
N PRO A 122 -9.06 6.10 30.90
CA PRO A 122 -9.57 5.25 31.96
C PRO A 122 -10.69 6.02 32.67
N LEU A 123 -11.89 5.44 32.71
CA LEU A 123 -12.97 6.01 33.51
C LEU A 123 -12.49 6.07 34.98
N PRO A 124 -12.71 7.21 35.67
CA PRO A 124 -12.26 7.42 37.06
C PRO A 124 -12.94 6.49 38.06
#